data_AF-A0A0G1MTG8-F1
#
_entry.id   AF-A0A0G1MTG8-F1
#
_cell.length_a   1.000
_cell.length_b   1.000
_cell.length_c   1.000
_cell.angle_alpha   90.00
_cell.angle_beta   90.00
_cell.angle_gamma   90.00
#
_symmetry.space_group_name_H-M   'P 1'
#
loop_
_entity.id
_entity.type
_entity.pdbx_description
1 polymer ?
#
loop_
_entity_poly.entity_id
_entity_poly.type
_entity_poly.pdbx_seq_one_letter_code
_entity_poly.pdbx_strand_id
1 'polypeptide(L)'
;MVSTKIKKWQKALIYGLIVFSLLHILRDLLQDLGIRNTFSSIFTKRSDSYVAFILGRTVVNTYIVAPVVIGLSTFCLARNKFGLIGYLTIIIMAISFSGWLYYWFFL
;
A
#
# COMPACT_ATOMS: atom_id res chain seq x y z
N MET A 1 -22.83 -15.01 4.82
CA MET A 1 -22.27 -13.63 4.91
C MET A 1 -23.00 -12.72 3.94
N VAL A 2 -23.68 -11.67 4.42
CA VAL A 2 -24.41 -10.72 3.56
C VAL A 2 -23.41 -9.88 2.78
N SER A 3 -23.34 -10.11 1.46
CA SER A 3 -22.49 -9.34 0.56
C SER A 3 -23.16 -7.99 0.29
N THR A 4 -22.61 -6.92 0.87
CA THR A 4 -23.14 -5.56 0.67
C THR A 4 -22.63 -4.99 -0.65
N LYS A 5 -23.57 -4.46 -1.45
CA LYS A 5 -23.26 -3.65 -2.64
C LYS A 5 -22.39 -2.47 -2.23
N ILE A 6 -21.37 -2.15 -3.03
CA ILE A 6 -20.44 -1.07 -2.71
C ILE A 6 -21.17 0.29 -2.66
N LYS A 7 -20.90 1.06 -1.60
CA LYS A 7 -21.38 2.44 -1.46
C LYS A 7 -20.46 3.41 -2.21
N LYS A 8 -20.96 4.59 -2.59
CA LYS A 8 -20.16 5.61 -3.32
C LYS A 8 -18.85 5.96 -2.60
N TRP A 9 -18.89 6.15 -1.28
CA TRP A 9 -17.70 6.46 -0.48
C TRP A 9 -16.71 5.29 -0.40
N GLN A 10 -17.20 4.04 -0.35
CA GLN A 10 -16.35 2.84 -0.37
C GLN A 10 -15.64 2.70 -1.72
N LYS A 11 -16.35 3.05 -2.80
CA LYS A 11 -15.78 3.06 -4.15
C LYS A 11 -14.67 4.11 -4.28
N ALA A 12 -14.91 5.32 -3.78
CA ALA A 12 -13.89 6.37 -3.73
C ALA A 12 -12.67 5.94 -2.90
N LEU A 13 -12.90 5.32 -1.74
CA LEU A 13 -11.83 4.77 -0.90
C LEU A 13 -11.01 3.72 -1.66
N ILE A 14 -11.66 2.74 -2.30
CA ILE A 14 -10.96 1.70 -3.07
C ILE A 14 -10.12 2.29 -4.21
N TYR A 15 -10.64 3.27 -4.95
CA TYR A 15 -9.83 3.97 -5.95
C TYR A 15 -8.63 4.70 -5.32
N GLY A 16 -8.83 5.34 -4.17
CA GLY A 16 -7.74 5.96 -3.41
C GLY A 16 -6.66 4.95 -3.02
N LEU A 17 -7.03 3.75 -2.56
CA LEU A 17 -6.10 2.67 -2.24
C LEU A 17 -5.29 2.25 -3.46
N ILE A 18 -5.93 2.07 -4.62
CA ILE A 18 -5.26 1.72 -5.88
C ILE A 18 -4.24 2.81 -6.26
N VAL A 19 -4.65 4.07 -6.29
CA VAL A 19 -3.78 5.19 -6.66
C VAL A 19 -2.59 5.28 -5.70
N PHE A 20 -2.83 5.18 -4.39
CA PHE A 20 -1.78 5.21 -3.39
C PHE A 20 -0.77 4.06 -3.59
N SER A 21 -1.26 2.83 -3.79
CA SER A 21 -0.41 1.66 -4.04
C SER A 21 0.42 1.82 -5.32
N LEU A 22 -0.16 2.34 -6.39
CA LEU A 22 0.56 2.61 -7.64
C LEU A 22 1.67 3.65 -7.44
N LEU A 23 1.38 4.74 -6.72
CA LEU A 23 2.37 5.76 -6.40
C LEU A 23 3.52 5.18 -5.55
N HIS A 24 3.22 4.34 -4.57
CA HIS A 24 4.26 3.68 -3.77
C HIS A 24 5.15 2.77 -4.62
N ILE A 25 4.58 1.91 -5.47
CA ILE A 25 5.37 1.07 -6.38
C ILE A 25 6.23 1.93 -7.30
N LEU A 26 5.64 2.99 -7.89
CA LEU A 26 6.36 3.86 -8.80
C LEU A 26 7.52 4.57 -8.10
N ARG A 27 7.31 5.07 -6.88
CA ARG A 27 8.37 5.70 -6.08
C ARG A 27 9.53 4.73 -5.87
N ASP A 28 9.24 3.52 -5.40
CA ASP A 28 10.26 2.54 -5.08
C ASP A 28 10.98 2.04 -6.33
N LEU A 29 10.27 1.89 -7.45
CA LEU A 29 10.86 1.56 -8.75
C LEU A 29 11.81 2.65 -9.22
N LEU A 30 11.42 3.92 -9.13
CA LEU A 30 12.28 5.04 -9.50
C LEU A 30 13.54 5.10 -8.62
N GLN A 31 13.40 4.84 -7.32
CA GLN A 31 14.53 4.78 -6.39
C GLN A 31 15.50 3.64 -6.74
N ASP A 32 14.97 2.45 -7.02
CA ASP A 32 15.78 1.27 -7.36
C ASP A 32 16.46 1.43 -8.73
N LEU A 33 15.87 2.20 -9.66
CA LEU A 33 16.50 2.61 -10.93
C LEU A 33 17.51 3.76 -10.77
N GLY A 34 17.70 4.30 -9.56
CA GLY A 34 18.61 5.42 -9.29
C GLY A 34 18.11 6.78 -9.79
N ILE A 35 16.85 6.89 -10.24
CA ILE A 35 16.24 8.14 -10.67
C ILE A 35 15.92 8.99 -9.45
N ARG A 36 16.55 10.16 -9.31
CA ARG A 36 16.35 11.08 -8.17
C ARG A 36 15.63 12.34 -8.63
N ASN A 37 14.33 12.42 -8.34
CA ASN A 37 13.50 13.62 -8.50
C ASN A 37 12.77 13.92 -7.19
N THR A 38 12.03 15.02 -7.09
CA THR A 38 11.31 15.41 -5.86
C THR A 38 10.43 14.30 -5.28
N PHE A 39 9.86 13.43 -6.12
CA PHE A 39 9.00 12.33 -5.68
C PHE A 39 9.79 11.10 -5.20
N SER A 40 10.87 10.72 -5.90
CA SER A 40 11.69 9.55 -5.56
C SER A 40 12.83 9.85 -4.57
N SER A 41 13.21 11.11 -4.38
CA SER A 41 14.27 11.52 -3.45
C SER A 41 13.82 11.62 -2.00
N ILE A 42 12.51 11.66 -1.75
CA ILE A 42 11.92 11.67 -0.40
C ILE A 42 11.71 10.22 0.03
N PHE A 43 11.95 9.93 1.31
CA PHE A 43 11.79 8.58 1.88
C PHE A 43 12.65 7.55 1.10
N THR A 44 13.95 7.83 0.95
CA THR A 44 14.97 6.92 0.38
C THR A 44 15.55 6.00 1.45
N LYS A 45 15.69 4.70 1.17
CA LYS A 45 16.09 3.68 2.16
C LYS A 45 17.43 4.07 2.81
N ARG A 46 17.44 4.34 4.13
CA ARG A 46 18.61 4.91 4.83
C ARG A 46 19.05 4.15 6.09
N SER A 47 18.30 3.15 6.54
CA SER A 47 18.54 2.54 7.87
C SER A 47 19.28 1.21 7.79
N ASP A 48 20.40 1.11 8.50
CA ASP A 48 21.19 -0.12 8.71
C ASP A 48 20.70 -0.94 9.91
N SER A 49 19.59 -0.54 10.56
CA SER A 49 19.08 -1.25 11.73
C SER A 49 18.40 -2.58 11.33
N TYR A 50 18.61 -3.63 12.13
CA TYR A 50 18.01 -4.96 11.90
C TYR A 50 16.47 -4.92 11.90
N VAL A 51 15.87 -4.07 12.74
CA VAL A 51 14.41 -3.87 12.79
C VAL A 51 13.90 -3.19 11.52
N ALA A 52 14.61 -2.17 11.02
CA ALA A 52 14.30 -1.54 9.74
C ALA A 52 14.45 -2.52 8.57
N PHE A 53 15.47 -3.38 8.61
CA PHE A 53 15.67 -4.43 7.61
C PHE A 53 14.49 -5.40 7.55
N ILE A 54 14.02 -5.92 8.70
CA ILE A 54 12.87 -6.83 8.76
C ILE A 54 11.59 -6.12 8.29
N LEU A 55 11.31 -4.92 8.81
CA LEU A 55 10.11 -4.16 8.44
C LEU A 55 10.06 -3.84 6.95
N GLY A 56 11.19 -3.38 6.37
CA GLY A 56 11.31 -3.06 4.95
C GLY A 56 11.19 -4.29 4.03
N ARG A 57 11.62 -5.47 4.47
CA ARG A 57 11.57 -6.71 3.67
C ARG A 57 10.23 -7.45 3.76
N THR A 58 9.46 -7.27 4.83
CA THR A 58 8.28 -8.09 5.14
C THR A 58 6.97 -7.28 5.13
N VAL A 59 6.74 -6.45 6.14
CA VAL A 59 5.46 -5.75 6.38
C VAL A 59 5.27 -4.53 5.48
N VAL A 60 6.37 -3.91 5.08
CA VAL A 60 6.42 -2.68 4.27
C VAL A 60 7.01 -2.94 2.88
N ASN A 61 7.09 -4.21 2.46
CA ASN A 61 7.58 -4.52 1.13
C ASN A 61 6.55 -4.10 0.09
N THR A 62 6.75 -2.90 -0.47
CA THR A 62 5.85 -2.29 -1.45
C THR A 62 5.59 -3.20 -2.64
N TYR A 63 6.60 -3.95 -3.11
CA TYR A 63 6.46 -4.86 -4.26
C TYR A 63 5.56 -6.07 -3.98
N ILE A 64 5.27 -6.37 -2.72
CA ILE A 64 4.35 -7.45 -2.33
C ILE A 64 3.00 -6.86 -1.96
N VAL A 65 3.00 -5.89 -1.03
CA VAL A 65 1.77 -5.33 -0.46
C VAL A 65 0.97 -4.59 -1.52
N ALA A 66 1.61 -3.75 -2.33
CA ALA A 66 0.87 -2.90 -3.26
C ALA A 66 0.17 -3.69 -4.38
N PRO A 67 0.78 -4.71 -5.02
CA PRO A 67 0.05 -5.58 -5.94
C PRO A 67 -1.11 -6.34 -5.28
N VAL A 68 -0.96 -6.82 -4.04
CA VAL A 68 -2.04 -7.47 -3.28
C VAL A 68 -3.20 -6.49 -3.05
N VAL A 69 -2.91 -5.28 -2.59
CA VAL A 69 -3.93 -4.23 -2.35
C VAL A 69 -4.64 -3.86 -3.66
N ILE A 70 -3.90 -3.69 -4.76
CA ILE A 70 -4.47 -3.40 -6.09
C ILE A 70 -5.36 -4.56 -6.55
N GLY A 71 -4.92 -5.80 -6.40
CA GLY A 71 -5.68 -6.99 -6.78
C GLY A 71 -7.00 -7.12 -6.02
N LEU A 72 -6.96 -7.04 -4.69
CA LEU A 72 -8.16 -7.10 -3.85
C LEU A 72 -9.12 -5.93 -4.09
N SER A 73 -8.57 -4.73 -4.28
CA SER A 73 -9.33 -3.53 -4.65
C SER A 73 -10.06 -3.70 -5.99
N THR A 74 -9.34 -4.17 -7.01
CA THR A 74 -9.89 -4.43 -8.33
C THR A 74 -10.96 -5.52 -8.28
N PHE A 75 -10.75 -6.55 -7.47
CA PHE A 75 -11.75 -7.60 -7.23
C PHE A 75 -13.04 -7.04 -6.61
N CYS A 76 -12.93 -6.17 -5.60
CA CYS A 76 -14.09 -5.52 -4.98
C CYS A 76 -14.88 -4.67 -5.99
N LEU A 77 -14.18 -3.92 -6.84
CA LEU A 77 -14.79 -3.11 -7.90
C LEU A 77 -15.47 -3.98 -8.96
N ALA A 78 -14.77 -5.01 -9.46
CA ALA A 78 -15.26 -5.90 -10.51
C ALA A 78 -16.53 -6.66 -10.07
N ARG A 79 -16.59 -7.06 -8.80
CA ARG A 79 -17.76 -7.76 -8.23
C ARG A 79 -18.82 -6.81 -7.70
N ASN A 80 -18.56 -5.49 -7.70
CA ASN A 80 -19.42 -4.45 -7.12
C ASN A 80 -19.81 -4.74 -5.65
N LYS A 81 -18.91 -5.39 -4.92
CA LYS A 81 -19.14 -5.97 -3.59
C LYS A 81 -17.99 -5.59 -2.68
N PHE A 82 -18.31 -5.03 -1.51
CA PHE A 82 -17.31 -4.67 -0.53
C PHE A 82 -17.04 -5.85 0.42
N GLY A 83 -18.01 -6.18 1.28
CA GLY A 83 -17.95 -7.35 2.16
C GLY A 83 -16.64 -7.49 2.94
N LEU A 84 -16.30 -8.73 3.32
CA LEU A 84 -15.08 -9.04 4.07
C LEU A 84 -13.80 -8.64 3.32
N ILE A 85 -13.76 -8.82 2.00
CA ILE A 85 -12.57 -8.54 1.18
C ILE A 85 -12.24 -7.05 1.19
N GLY A 86 -13.25 -6.17 1.10
CA GLY A 86 -13.04 -4.73 1.21
C GLY A 86 -12.47 -4.33 2.58
N TYR A 87 -12.99 -4.89 3.67
CA TYR A 87 -12.46 -4.64 5.01
C TYR A 87 -11.02 -5.16 5.17
N LEU A 88 -10.73 -6.37 4.69
CA LEU A 88 -9.37 -6.92 4.69
C LEU A 88 -8.40 -6.02 3.92
N THR A 89 -8.83 -5.51 2.76
CA THR A 89 -8.02 -4.60 1.94
C THR A 89 -7.67 -3.32 2.71
N ILE A 90 -8.64 -2.73 3.42
CA ILE A 90 -8.40 -1.56 4.28
C ILE A 90 -7.43 -1.90 5.41
N ILE A 91 -7.62 -3.03 6.10
CA ILE A 91 -6.78 -3.44 7.23
C ILE A 91 -5.34 -3.65 6.79
N ILE A 92 -5.12 -4.36 5.68
CA ILE A 92 -3.79 -4.56 5.09
C ILE A 92 -3.14 -3.21 4.81
N MET A 93 -3.85 -2.30 4.15
CA MET A 93 -3.31 -0.96 3.88
C MET A 93 -2.99 -0.21 5.18
N ALA A 94 -3.88 -0.24 6.18
CA ALA A 94 -3.68 0.48 7.43
C ALA A 94 -2.43 -0.01 8.18
N ILE A 95 -2.22 -1.34 8.25
CA ILE A 95 -1.04 -1.95 8.86
C ILE A 95 0.21 -1.55 8.07
N SER A 96 0.22 -1.71 6.75
CA SER A 96 1.38 -1.39 5.92
C SER A 96 1.70 0.10 5.92
N PHE A 97 0.70 0.97 5.90
CA PHE A 97 0.88 2.41 5.99
C PHE A 97 1.42 2.83 7.35
N SER A 98 0.89 2.27 8.44
CA SER A 98 1.41 2.53 9.79
C SER A 98 2.84 2.03 9.95
N GLY A 99 3.16 0.85 9.42
CA GLY A 99 4.52 0.31 9.38
C GLY A 99 5.46 1.17 8.53
N TRP A 100 4.99 1.69 7.40
CA TRP A 100 5.73 2.63 6.56
C TRP A 100 6.03 3.93 7.29
N LEU A 101 5.04 4.54 7.94
CA LEU A 101 5.24 5.72 8.79
C LEU A 101 6.24 5.43 9.90
N TYR A 102 6.11 4.30 10.60
CA TYR A 102 7.02 3.93 11.66
C TYR A 102 8.46 3.80 11.15
N TYR A 103 8.65 3.11 10.03
CA TYR A 103 9.95 2.94 9.38
C TYR A 103 10.61 4.27 9.02
N TRP A 104 9.86 5.28 8.54
CA TRP A 104 10.45 6.54 8.09
C TRP A 104 10.61 7.60 9.16
N PHE A 105 9.77 7.59 10.19
CA PHE A 105 9.75 8.64 11.22
C PHE A 105 10.46 8.22 12.51
N PHE A 106 10.67 6.92 12.74
CA PHE A 106 11.23 6.40 14.00
C PHE A 106 12.42 5.45 13.83
N LEU A 107 12.78 5.04 12.60
CA LEU A 107 13.91 4.14 12.30
C LEU A 107 14.82 4.70 11.20
#